data_AF-A0A7W3MSU2-F1
#
_entry.id   AF-A0A7W3MSU2-F1
#
_cell.length_a   1.000
_cell.length_b   1.000
_cell.length_c   1.000
_cell.angle_alpha   90.00
_cell.angle_beta   90.00
_cell.angle_gamma   90.00
#
_symmetry.space_group_name_H-M   'P 1'
#
loop_
_entity.id
_entity.type
_entity.pdbx_description
1 polymer ?
#
loop_
_entity_poly.entity_id
_entity_poly.type
_entity_poly.pdbx_seq_one_letter_code
_entity_poly.pdbx_strand_id
1 'polypeptide(L)' 'MSDQSRPWRKSSRSGANHNCVEVASLAARVGVRDSKHGGRAPVLQISASAWRALLTRIKAGEIP' A
#
# COMPACT_ATOMS: atom_id res chain seq x y z
N MET A 1 -17.77 10.62 1.88
CA MET A 1 -16.65 11.22 1.12
C MET A 1 -15.70 10.10 0.71
N SER A 2 -16.04 9.38 -0.35
CA SER A 2 -15.25 8.24 -0.86
C SER A 2 -14.32 8.75 -1.95
N ASP A 3 -13.02 8.77 -1.67
CA ASP A 3 -11.96 9.21 -2.59
C ASP A 3 -11.77 8.15 -3.70
N GLN A 4 -12.52 8.31 -4.80
CA GLN A 4 -12.60 7.41 -5.95
C GLN A 4 -12.00 8.05 -7.21
N SER A 5 -10.66 8.08 -7.35
CA SER A 5 -10.06 8.29 -8.69
C SER A 5 -8.68 7.65 -8.91
N ARG A 6 -8.17 6.86 -7.96
CA ARG A 6 -7.06 5.93 -8.18
C ARG A 6 -7.49 4.58 -7.61
N PRO A 7 -7.25 3.43 -8.28
CA PRO A 7 -7.72 2.14 -7.78
C PRO A 7 -6.86 1.71 -6.58
N TRP A 8 -7.13 2.33 -5.42
CA TRP A 8 -6.60 1.92 -4.14
C TRP A 8 -7.15 0.54 -3.81
N ARG A 9 -6.26 -0.42 -3.62
CA ARG A 9 -6.59 -1.78 -3.23
C ARG A 9 -6.27 -1.96 -1.76
N LYS A 10 -7.30 -2.18 -0.95
CA LYS A 10 -7.16 -2.57 0.45
C LYS A 10 -6.62 -4.00 0.56
N SER A 11 -5.73 -4.24 1.50
CA SER A 11 -5.26 -5.58 1.82
C SER A 11 -6.39 -6.44 2.38
N SER A 12 -6.52 -7.69 1.91
CA SER A 12 -7.46 -8.66 2.51
C SER A 12 -7.10 -9.05 3.94
N ARG A 13 -5.89 -8.71 4.39
CA ARG A 13 -5.43 -8.92 5.78
C ARG A 13 -5.81 -7.75 6.69
N SER A 14 -6.35 -6.66 6.16
CA SER A 14 -6.86 -5.54 6.95
C SER A 14 -8.16 -5.93 7.63
N GLY A 15 -8.10 -6.11 8.95
CA GLY A 15 -9.27 -6.37 9.78
C GLY A 15 -9.89 -5.09 10.33
N ALA A 16 -10.96 -5.23 11.12
CA ALA A 16 -11.67 -4.11 11.72
C ALA A 16 -10.74 -3.18 12.55
N ASN A 17 -9.77 -3.77 13.26
CA ASN A 17 -8.91 -3.02 14.18
C ASN A 17 -7.40 -3.11 13.86
N HIS A 18 -6.97 -3.88 12.86
CA HIS A 18 -5.55 -4.18 12.62
C HIS A 18 -5.18 -4.27 11.13
N ASN A 19 -3.87 -4.13 10.85
CA ASN A 19 -3.25 -4.35 9.54
C ASN A 19 -3.80 -3.46 8.40
N CYS A 20 -4.20 -2.23 8.70
CA CYS A 20 -4.91 -1.34 7.78
C CYS A 20 -4.01 -0.75 6.70
N VAL A 21 -3.86 -1.43 5.56
CA VAL A 21 -2.99 -1.00 4.47
C VAL A 21 -3.75 -0.98 3.14
N GLU A 22 -3.62 0.13 2.43
CA GLU A 22 -4.06 0.30 1.04
C GLU A 22 -2.87 0.60 0.14
N VAL A 23 -2.89 0.04 -1.07
CA VAL A 23 -1.86 0.29 -2.09
C VAL A 23 -2.48 0.77 -3.39
N ALA A 24 -1.81 1.66 -4.12
CA ALA A 24 -2.21 2.07 -5.46
C ALA A 24 -1.02 2.02 -6.42
N SER A 25 -1.26 1.54 -7.63
CA SER A 25 -0.30 1.67 -8.73
C SER A 25 -0.34 3.12 -9.24
N LEU A 26 0.82 3.79 -9.23
CA LEU A 26 0.98 5.18 -9.60
C LEU A 26 2.05 5.30 -10.70
N ALA A 27 1.72 5.07 -11.98
CA ALA A 27 2.69 5.14 -13.09
C ALA A 27 4.05 4.45 -12.77
N ALA A 28 5.11 5.20 -12.43
CA ALA A 28 6.43 4.67 -12.07
C ALA A 28 6.64 4.41 -10.55
N ARG A 29 5.58 4.51 -9.76
CA ARG A 29 5.58 4.46 -8.30
C ARG A 29 4.43 3.60 -7.76
N VAL A 30 4.53 3.26 -6.49
CA VAL A 30 3.47 2.63 -5.70
C VAL A 30 3.19 3.50 -4.50
N GLY A 31 1.92 3.88 -4.33
CA GLY A 31 1.44 4.56 -3.16
C GLY A 31 1.06 3.56 -2.09
N VAL A 32 1.45 3.80 -0.85
CA VAL A 32 1.05 3.03 0.34
C VAL A 32 0.47 3.99 1.36
N ARG A 33 -0.69 3.66 1.93
CA ARG A 33 -1.34 4.48 2.96
C ARG A 33 -2.05 3.63 4.01
N ASP A 34 -2.28 4.23 5.17
CA ASP A 34 -3.12 3.63 6.21
C ASP A 34 -4.60 3.73 5.81
N SER A 35 -5.28 2.58 5.72
CA SER A 35 -6.68 2.53 5.30
C SER A 35 -7.66 3.16 6.29
N LYS A 36 -7.31 3.32 7.56
CA LYS A 36 -8.16 3.96 8.59
C LYS A 36 -8.40 5.43 8.30
N HIS A 37 -7.43 6.09 7.69
CA HIS A 37 -7.49 7.51 7.38
C HIS A 37 -8.00 7.79 5.96
N GLY A 38 -8.16 6.75 5.12
CA GLY A 38 -8.75 6.83 3.79
C GLY A 38 -8.09 7.91 2.92
N GLY A 39 -8.91 8.75 2.26
CA GLY A 39 -8.42 9.86 1.41
C GLY A 39 -7.60 10.93 2.14
N ARG A 40 -7.60 10.94 3.48
CA ARG A 40 -6.81 11.89 4.30
C ARG A 40 -5.48 11.31 4.78
N ALA A 41 -5.22 10.04 4.50
CA ALA A 41 -3.98 9.39 4.92
C ALA A 41 -2.77 9.97 4.16
N PRO A 42 -1.65 10.26 4.85
CA PRO A 42 -0.38 10.50 4.19
C PRO A 42 -0.02 9.32 3.28
N VAL A 43 0.48 9.61 2.08
CA VAL A 43 0.85 8.60 1.08
C VAL A 43 2.36 8.46 1.03
N LEU A 44 2.87 7.30 1.42
CA LEU A 44 4.24 6.91 1.14
C LEU A 44 4.34 6.50 -0.33
N GLN A 45 5.24 7.14 -1.09
CA GLN A 45 5.47 6.81 -2.50
C GLN A 45 6.81 6.11 -2.67
N ILE A 46 6.76 4.87 -3.13
CA ILE A 46 7.93 4.02 -3.39
C ILE A 46 8.08 3.88 -4.91
N SER A 47 9.30 3.85 -5.45
CA SER A 47 9.47 3.55 -6.88
C SER A 47 8.97 2.13 -7.20
N ALA A 48 8.47 1.91 -8.41
CA ALA A 48 7.97 0.59 -8.81
C ALA A 48 9.07 -0.50 -8.78
N SER A 49 10.34 -0.12 -8.98
CA SER A 49 11.49 -1.04 -8.85
C SER A 49 11.76 -1.41 -7.40
N ALA A 50 11.82 -0.43 -6.49
CA ALA A 50 12.03 -0.67 -5.07
C ALA A 50 10.87 -1.46 -4.45
N TRP A 51 9.63 -1.20 -4.87
CA TRP A 51 8.46 -1.97 -4.44
C TRP A 51 8.57 -3.45 -4.83
N ARG A 52 8.96 -3.75 -6.07
CA ARG A 52 9.18 -5.14 -6.51
C ARG A 52 10.29 -5.82 -5.72
N ALA A 53 11.43 -5.15 -5.54
CA ALA A 53 12.55 -5.68 -4.76
C ALA A 53 12.14 -5.96 -3.31
N LEU A 54 11.41 -5.04 -2.67
CA LEU A 54 10.88 -5.21 -1.32
C LEU A 54 10.00 -6.46 -1.22
N LEU A 55 9.03 -6.62 -2.13
CA LEU A 55 8.13 -7.78 -2.12
C LEU A 55 8.88 -9.10 -2.36
N THR A 56 9.89 -9.12 -3.22
CA THR A 56 10.73 -10.30 -3.43
C THR A 56 11.42 -10.72 -2.14
N ARG A 57 12.08 -9.78 -1.45
CA ARG A 57 12.80 -10.03 -0.20
C ARG A 57 11.88 -10.47 0.94
N ILE A 58 10.70 -9.85 1.07
CA ILE A 58 9.68 -10.28 2.04
C ILE A 58 9.27 -11.73 1.78
N LYS A 59 8.97 -12.09 0.52
CA LYS A 59 8.56 -13.46 0.17
C LYS A 59 9.66 -14.49 0.38
N ALA A 60 10.93 -14.09 0.24
CA ALA A 60 12.09 -14.93 0.52
C ALA A 60 12.40 -15.08 2.02
N GLY A 61 11.72 -14.34 2.90
CA GLY A 61 12.00 -14.34 4.34
C GLY A 61 13.29 -13.58 4.71
N GLU A 62 13.79 -12.73 3.82
CA GLU A 62 15.05 -11.97 4.01
C GLU A 62 14.84 -10.65 4.75
N ILE A 63 13.59 -10.35 5.11
CA ILE A 63 13.20 -9.19 5.90
C ILE A 63 12.45 -9.75 7.11
N PRO A 64 12.99 -9.57 8.34
CA PRO A 64 12.37 -10.05 9.57
C PRO A 64 11.06 -9.32 9.91
#